data_AF-A0A0K8JDN6-F1
#
_entry.id   AF-A0A0K8JDN6-F1
#
_cell.length_a   1.000
_cell.length_b   1.000
_cell.length_c   1.000
_cell.angle_alpha   90.00
_cell.angle_beta   90.00
_cell.angle_gamma   90.00
#
_symmetry.space_group_name_H-M   'P 1'
#
loop_
_entity.id
_entity.type
_entity.pdbx_description
1 polymer ?
#
loop_
_entity_poly.entity_id
_entity_poly.type
_entity_poly.pdbx_seq_one_letter_code
_entity_poly.pdbx_strand_id
1 'polypeptide(L)' 'MVAIFKLYGEILARPFEVAHTEQELHDLSAMILRFHDEVRVVLEATGIYHLPVVHYLKQQGIFVCVINQAKITTGKDG' A
#
# COMPACT_ATOMS: atom_id res chain seq x y z
N MET A 1 5.46 -6.47 2.72
CA MET A 1 4.94 -6.19 4.07
C MET A 1 3.81 -5.17 4.02
N VAL A 2 2.70 -5.48 4.71
CA VAL A 2 1.53 -4.61 4.92
C VAL A 2 1.28 -4.51 6.42
N ALA A 3 0.88 -3.33 6.90
CA ALA A 3 0.46 -3.11 8.28
C ALA A 3 -0.78 -2.24 8.32
N ILE A 4 -1.68 -2.49 9.28
CA ILE A 4 -2.98 -1.81 9.36
C ILE A 4 -3.16 -1.23 10.75
N PHE A 5 -3.38 0.08 10.77
CA PHE A 5 -3.52 0.86 11.99
C PHE A 5 -4.78 1.71 11.94
N LYS A 6 -5.39 1.94 13.11
CA LYS A 6 -6.41 2.98 13.27
C LYS A 6 -5.72 4.33 13.54
N LEU A 7 -6.49 5.42 13.40
CA LEU A 7 -6.08 6.72 13.93
C LEU A 7 -5.67 6.56 15.41
N TYR A 8 -4.65 7.29 15.84
CA TYR A 8 -4.01 7.18 17.16
C TYR A 8 -3.11 5.94 17.40
N GLY A 9 -2.85 5.14 16.36
CA GLY A 9 -1.79 4.11 16.40
C GLY A 9 -2.22 2.76 16.99
N GLU A 10 -3.52 2.53 17.16
CA GLU A 10 -4.04 1.20 17.47
C GLU A 10 -3.71 0.22 16.33
N ILE A 11 -3.12 -0.92 16.66
CA ILE A 11 -2.76 -1.96 15.69
C ILE A 11 -3.97 -2.84 15.42
N LEU A 12 -4.53 -2.78 14.21
CA LEU A 12 -5.62 -3.64 13.78
C LEU A 12 -5.12 -4.97 13.19
N ALA A 13 -3.96 -4.92 12.53
CA ALA A 13 -3.23 -6.10 12.08
C ALA A 13 -1.73 -5.87 12.28
N ARG A 14 -1.08 -6.84 12.94
CA ARG A 14 0.39 -6.87 12.99
C ARG A 14 0.94 -6.98 11.57
N PRO A 15 2.14 -6.44 11.29
CA PRO A 15 2.72 -6.50 9.95
C PRO A 15 2.75 -7.93 9.40
N PHE A 16 2.33 -8.10 8.16
CA PHE A 16 2.28 -9.39 7.46
C PHE A 16 2.75 -9.24 6.02
N GLU A 17 3.17 -10.35 5.42
CA GLU A 17 3.54 -10.38 4.01
C GLU A 17 2.32 -10.63 3.12
N VAL A 18 2.36 -10.01 1.94
CA VAL A 18 1.38 -10.21 0.88
C VAL A 18 2.17 -10.46 -0.39
N ALA A 19 2.07 -11.66 -0.94
CA ALA A 19 2.63 -11.96 -2.24
C ALA A 19 1.86 -11.20 -3.32
N HIS A 20 2.55 -10.81 -4.40
CA HIS A 20 1.92 -10.11 -5.52
C HIS A 20 1.18 -11.08 -6.48
N THR A 21 0.44 -12.04 -5.90
CA THR A 21 -0.45 -12.95 -6.64
C THR A 21 -1.85 -12.36 -6.67
N GLU A 22 -2.65 -12.74 -7.67
CA GLU A 22 -4.03 -12.29 -7.78
C GLU A 22 -4.87 -12.69 -6.56
N GLN A 23 -4.68 -13.92 -6.05
CA GLN A 23 -5.39 -14.41 -4.87
C GLN A 23 -5.05 -13.60 -3.62
N GLU A 24 -3.77 -13.33 -3.35
CA GLU A 24 -3.40 -12.58 -2.16
C GLU A 24 -3.79 -11.10 -2.23
N LEU A 25 -3.78 -10.49 -3.43
CA LEU A 25 -4.33 -9.15 -3.62
C LEU A 25 -5.85 -9.12 -3.46
N HIS A 26 -6.55 -10.17 -3.90
CA HIS A 26 -7.98 -10.33 -3.64
C HIS A 26 -8.26 -10.38 -2.14
N ASP A 27 -7.57 -11.27 -1.41
CA ASP A 27 -7.75 -11.43 0.03
C ASP A 27 -7.42 -10.14 0.79
N LEU A 28 -6.37 -9.43 0.40
CA LEU A 28 -6.01 -8.13 0.95
C LEU A 28 -7.12 -7.10 0.72
N SER A 29 -7.64 -6.99 -0.52
CA SER A 29 -8.70 -6.04 -0.84
C SER A 29 -10.01 -6.35 -0.12
N ALA A 30 -10.39 -7.63 -0.03
CA ALA A 30 -11.54 -8.08 0.74
C ALA A 30 -11.38 -7.74 2.22
N MET A 31 -10.19 -7.91 2.79
CA MET A 31 -9.93 -7.50 4.16
C MET A 31 -10.06 -5.99 4.37
N ILE A 32 -9.52 -5.18 3.45
CA ILE A 32 -9.63 -3.71 3.51
C ILE A 32 -11.09 -3.26 3.44
N LEU A 33 -11.88 -3.86 2.54
CA LEU A 33 -13.28 -3.48 2.32
C LEU A 33 -14.21 -3.91 3.47
N ARG A 34 -13.76 -4.74 4.41
CA ARG A 34 -14.51 -5.12 5.61
C ARG A 34 -14.48 -4.06 6.71
N PHE A 35 -13.57 -3.09 6.63
CA PHE A 35 -13.57 -1.99 7.59
C PHE A 35 -14.73 -1.03 7.28
N HIS A 36 -15.51 -0.70 8.30
CA HIS A 36 -16.64 0.25 8.19
C HIS A 36 -16.20 1.72 8.15
N ASP A 37 -14.99 1.99 8.64
CA ASP A 37 -14.39 3.33 8.65
C ASP A 37 -13.74 3.64 7.28
N GLU A 38 -13.49 4.92 6.99
CA GLU A 38 -12.73 5.32 5.80
C GLU A 38 -11.30 4.77 5.87
N VAL A 39 -10.92 3.95 4.90
CA VAL A 39 -9.56 3.39 4.79
C VAL A 39 -8.75 4.11 3.72
N ARG A 40 -7.51 4.49 4.06
CA ARG A 40 -6.53 5.06 3.14
C ARG A 40 -5.29 4.17 3.10
N VAL A 41 -4.94 3.70 1.91
CA VAL A 41 -3.72 2.89 1.71
C VAL A 41 -2.57 3.82 1.33
N VAL A 42 -1.46 3.69 2.04
CA VAL A 42 -0.18 4.33 1.69
C VAL A 42 0.78 3.25 1.24
N LEU A 43 1.35 3.41 0.05
CA LEU A 43 2.26 2.44 -0.55
C LEU A 43 3.60 3.11 -0.85
N GLU A 44 4.69 2.59 -0.26
CA GLU A 44 6.05 3.01 -0.59
C GLU A 44 6.52 2.29 -1.86
N ALA A 45 6.78 3.05 -2.92
CA ALA A 45 7.28 2.52 -4.19
C ALA A 45 8.82 2.52 -4.19
N THR A 46 9.43 1.34 -4.12
CA THR A 46 10.89 1.14 -4.23
C THR A 46 11.34 0.67 -5.63
N GLY A 47 10.43 0.60 -6.59
CA GLY A 47 10.66 0.17 -7.98
C GLY A 47 9.35 0.07 -8.77
N ILE A 48 9.36 -0.37 -10.04
CA ILE A 48 8.16 -0.39 -10.92
C ILE A 48 7.08 -1.41 -10.51
N TYR A 49 7.43 -2.38 -9.67
CA TYR A 49 6.55 -3.48 -9.26
C TYR A 49 5.30 -3.04 -8.46
N HIS A 50 5.25 -1.78 -8.02
CA HIS A 50 4.07 -1.24 -7.36
C HIS A 50 2.90 -0.97 -8.33
N LEU A 51 3.16 -0.76 -9.62
CA LEU A 51 2.12 -0.31 -10.56
C LEU A 51 0.96 -1.30 -10.69
N PRO A 52 1.17 -2.63 -10.83
CA PRO A 52 0.08 -3.60 -10.88
C PRO A 52 -0.74 -3.64 -9.58
N VAL A 53 -0.07 -3.56 -8.43
CA VAL A 53 -0.72 -3.56 -7.11
C VAL A 53 -1.61 -2.32 -6.94
N VAL A 54 -1.07 -1.14 -7.25
CA VAL A 54 -1.81 0.13 -7.18
C VAL A 54 -3.00 0.12 -8.14
N HIS A 55 -2.81 -0.40 -9.36
CA HIS A 55 -3.89 -0.50 -10.34
C HIS A 55 -5.02 -1.40 -9.84
N TYR A 56 -4.68 -2.59 -9.34
CA TYR A 56 -5.64 -3.55 -8.82
C TYR A 56 -6.46 -2.95 -7.67
N LEU A 57 -5.81 -2.36 -6.66
CA LEU A 57 -6.50 -1.79 -5.50
C LEU A 57 -7.43 -0.63 -5.90
N LYS A 58 -7.02 0.21 -6.86
CA LYS A 58 -7.88 1.27 -7.39
C LYS A 58 -9.10 0.73 -8.12
N GLN A 59 -8.99 -0.39 -8.84
CA GLN A 59 -10.14 -1.05 -9.48
C GLN A 59 -11.14 -1.59 -8.46
N GLN A 60 -10.69 -1.94 -7.25
CA GLN A 60 -11.57 -2.32 -6.13
C GLN A 60 -12.19 -1.10 -5.41
N GLY A 61 -11.98 0.12 -5.90
CA GLY A 61 -12.49 1.35 -5.29
C GLY A 61 -11.71 1.81 -4.06
N ILE A 62 -10.52 1.24 -3.81
CA ILE A 62 -9.70 1.57 -2.64
C ILE A 62 -8.85 2.81 -2.95
N PHE A 63 -8.84 3.77 -2.03
CA PHE A 63 -7.95 4.92 -2.11
C PHE A 63 -6.50 4.51 -1.83
N VAL A 64 -5.60 4.81 -2.78
CA VAL A 64 -4.16 4.51 -2.67
C VAL A 64 -3.33 5.77 -2.94
N CYS A 65 -2.51 6.14 -1.97
CA CYS A 65 -1.46 7.15 -2.09
C CYS A 65 -0.11 6.45 -2.26
N VAL A 66 0.60 6.75 -3.35
CA VAL A 66 1.94 6.21 -3.60
C VAL A 66 2.97 7.23 -3.15
N ILE A 67 3.84 6.82 -2.22
CA ILE A 67 4.99 7.60 -1.80
C ILE A 67 6.21 7.03 -2.52
N ASN A 68 6.81 7.83 -3.38
CA ASN A 68 8.08 7.50 -4.00
C ASN A 68 9.22 8.03 -3.11
N GLN A 69 10.21 7.19 -2.80
CA GLN A 69 11.48 7.73 -2.32
C GLN A 69 12.11 8.51 -3.48
N ALA A 70 11.91 9.82 -3.51
CA ALA A 70 12.72 10.69 -4.34
C ALA A 70 14.17 10.45 -3.92
N LYS A 71 14.97 9.81 -4.79
CA LYS A 71 16.42 9.84 -4.63
C LYS A 71 16.81 11.31 -4.70
N ILE A 72 17.12 11.92 -3.56
CA ILE A 72 17.90 13.14 -3.51
C ILE A 72 19.28 12.74 -4.03
N THR A 73 19.45 12.70 -5.35
CA THR A 73 20.78 12.78 -5.93
C THR A 73 21.25 14.20 -5.69
N THR A 74 22.05 14.38 -4.65
CA THR A 74 22.93 15.53 -4.52
C THR A 74 23.54 15.80 -5.89
N GLY A 75 23.33 17.01 -6.40
CA GLY A 75 23.97 17.47 -7.62
C GLY A 75 25.45 17.13 -7.54
N LYS A 76 25.95 16.40 -8.54
CA LYS A 76 27.37 16.42 -8.80
C LYS A 76 27.67 17.85 -9.25
N ASP A 77 28.27 18.63 -8.37
CA ASP A 77 29.12 19.73 -8.79
C ASP A 77 30.14 19.16 -9.78
N GLY A 78 30.07 19.66 -11.01
CA GLY A 78 30.97 19.36 -12.11
C GLY A 78 30.96 20.53 -13.07
#